data_AF-A0A6N7IX85-F1
#
_entry.id   AF-A0A6N7IX85-F1
#
_cell.length_a   1.000
_cell.length_b   1.000
_cell.length_c   1.000
_cell.angle_alpha   90.00
_cell.angle_beta   90.00
_cell.angle_gamma   90.00
#
_symmetry.space_group_name_H-M   'P 1'
#
loop_
_entity.id
_entity.type
_entity.pdbx_description
1 polymer ?
#
loop_
_entity_poly.entity_id
_entity_poly.type
_entity_poly.pdbx_seq_one_letter_code
_entity_poly.pdbx_strand_id
1 'polypeptide(L)'
;MVLDLLPAAVALSTAALVSLLVGVLPLRDGYQALDGPVLVLLGAMIPVGEALETSGGAELIAEGLLALGSDWPVVVTLVTLFVISMVLSNVINNAAAALLMAPIAASLASGFDVSPDPFLMVVAVSASCAFLTPIGHQSNT
;
A
#
# COMPACT_ATOMS: atom_id res chain seq x y z
N MET A 1 -15.75 -10.32 -0.06
CA MET A 1 -15.60 -9.07 -0.83
C MET A 1 -16.73 -8.87 -1.83
N VAL A 2 -17.04 -9.83 -2.72
CA VAL A 2 -18.12 -9.66 -3.74
C VAL A 2 -19.55 -9.59 -3.16
N LEU A 3 -19.83 -10.29 -2.06
CA LEU A 3 -21.16 -10.33 -1.45
C LEU A 3 -21.34 -9.37 -0.25
N ASP A 4 -20.27 -8.68 0.15
CA ASP A 4 -20.22 -7.71 1.26
C ASP A 4 -20.77 -8.17 2.63
N LEU A 5 -20.79 -9.48 2.90
CA LEU A 5 -21.29 -10.02 4.18
C LEU A 5 -20.40 -9.68 5.39
N LEU A 6 -19.08 -9.59 5.18
CA LEU A 6 -18.08 -9.47 6.25
C LEU A 6 -16.90 -8.60 5.77
N PRO A 7 -16.31 -7.78 6.66
CA PRO A 7 -15.07 -7.08 6.36
C PRO A 7 -13.97 -8.05 5.94
N ALA A 8 -13.16 -7.66 4.95
CA ALA A 8 -12.15 -8.53 4.38
C ALA A 8 -11.16 -9.07 5.41
N ALA A 9 -10.74 -8.23 6.36
CA ALA A 9 -9.86 -8.62 7.44
C ALA A 9 -10.44 -9.78 8.27
N VAL A 10 -11.73 -9.74 8.60
CA VAL A 10 -12.43 -10.78 9.37
C VAL A 10 -12.60 -12.04 8.52
N ALA A 11 -13.01 -11.88 7.26
CA ALA A 11 -13.24 -13.02 6.37
C ALA A 11 -11.95 -13.81 6.12
N LEU A 12 -10.85 -13.12 5.80
CA LEU A 12 -9.56 -13.74 5.50
C LEU A 12 -8.93 -14.37 6.75
N SER A 13 -8.96 -13.68 7.90
CA SER A 13 -8.44 -14.25 9.15
C SER A 13 -9.22 -15.48 9.60
N THR A 14 -10.55 -15.45 9.47
CA THR A 14 -11.40 -16.61 9.78
C THR A 14 -11.12 -17.77 8.83
N ALA A 15 -11.00 -17.50 7.52
CA ALA A 15 -10.68 -18.54 6.55
C ALA A 15 -9.30 -19.19 6.82
N ALA A 16 -8.29 -18.39 7.16
CA ALA A 16 -6.97 -18.90 7.56
C ALA A 16 -7.06 -19.76 8.83
N LEU A 17 -7.78 -19.31 9.86
CA LEU A 17 -7.99 -20.05 11.10
C LEU A 17 -8.68 -21.39 10.86
N VAL A 18 -9.76 -21.40 10.08
CA VAL A 18 -10.51 -22.62 9.73
C VAL A 18 -9.63 -23.59 8.94
N SER A 19 -8.82 -23.10 7.99
CA SER A 19 -7.89 -23.94 7.22
C SER A 19 -6.89 -24.68 8.12
N LEU A 20 -6.39 -24.01 9.17
CA LEU A 20 -5.51 -24.61 10.18
C LEU A 20 -6.24 -25.63 11.07
N LEU A 21 -7.47 -25.32 11.50
CA LEU A 21 -8.26 -26.20 12.38
C LEU A 21 -8.72 -27.48 11.66
N VAL A 22 -9.08 -27.38 10.38
CA VAL A 22 -9.49 -28.51 9.55
C VAL A 22 -8.28 -29.36 9.11
N GLY A 23 -7.05 -28.87 9.31
CA GLY A 23 -5.83 -29.57 8.95
C GLY A 23 -5.52 -29.56 7.46
N VAL A 24 -6.12 -28.63 6.70
CA VAL A 24 -5.78 -28.40 5.29
C VAL A 24 -4.34 -27.90 5.16
N LEU A 25 -3.90 -27.10 6.13
CA LEU A 25 -2.51 -26.66 6.27
C LEU A 25 -1.93 -27.09 7.63
N PRO A 26 -0.75 -27.71 7.67
CA PRO A 26 -0.06 -27.99 8.93
C PRO A 26 0.26 -26.70 9.67
N LEU A 27 0.10 -26.71 11.00
CA LEU A 27 0.32 -25.53 11.84
C LEU A 27 1.74 -24.94 11.66
N ARG A 28 2.73 -25.81 11.50
CA ARG A 28 4.13 -25.42 11.31
C ARG A 28 4.33 -24.63 10.02
N ASP A 29 3.69 -25.06 8.93
CA ASP A 29 3.80 -24.41 7.63
C ASP A 29 3.06 -23.07 7.64
N GLY A 30 1.95 -22.98 8.36
CA GLY A 30 1.26 -21.71 8.62
C GLY A 30 2.13 -20.68 9.33
N TYR A 31 2.90 -21.09 10.34
CA TYR A 31 3.87 -20.21 11.01
C TYR A 31 5.06 -19.84 10.11
N GLN A 32 5.55 -20.77 9.29
CA GLN A 32 6.66 -20.51 8.37
C GLN A 32 6.26 -19.61 7.19
N ALA A 33 4.98 -19.57 6.84
CA ALA A 33 4.45 -18.66 5.84
C ALA A 33 4.45 -17.18 6.28
N LEU A 34 4.64 -16.89 7.57
CA LEU A 34 4.74 -15.52 8.08
C LEU A 34 6.15 -14.96 7.85
N ASP A 35 6.22 -13.89 7.05
CA ASP A 35 7.45 -13.15 6.82
C ASP A 35 7.69 -12.13 7.95
N GLY A 36 8.53 -12.50 8.92
CA GLY A 36 8.86 -11.67 10.09
C GLY A 36 9.38 -10.28 9.73
N PRO A 37 10.37 -10.15 8.82
CA PRO A 37 10.79 -8.85 8.29
C PRO A 37 9.65 -7.98 7.75
N VAL A 38 8.70 -8.55 6.99
CA VAL A 38 7.54 -7.81 6.49
C VAL A 38 6.64 -7.35 7.64
N LEU A 39 6.40 -8.18 8.66
CA LEU A 39 5.62 -7.79 9.82
C LEU A 39 6.26 -6.63 10.61
N VAL A 40 7.58 -6.68 10.80
CA VAL A 40 8.34 -5.61 11.47
C VAL A 40 8.28 -4.32 10.66
N LEU A 41 8.46 -4.42 9.34
CA LEU A 41 8.33 -3.28 8.43
C LEU A 41 6.92 -2.68 8.48
N LEU A 42 5.87 -3.52 8.44
CA LEU A 42 4.48 -3.10 8.52
C LEU A 42 4.21 -2.33 9.82
N GLY A 43 4.66 -2.88 10.95
CA GLY A 43 4.53 -2.25 12.25
C GLY A 43 5.33 -0.95 12.38
N ALA A 44 6.53 -0.90 11.81
CA ALA A 44 7.40 0.28 11.87
C ALA A 44 6.87 1.45 11.05
N MET A 45 6.07 1.22 10.01
CA MET A 45 5.53 2.33 9.22
C MET A 45 4.28 2.99 9.84
N ILE A 46 3.60 2.35 10.80
CA ILE A 46 2.51 3.01 11.53
C ILE A 46 2.97 4.34 12.15
N PRO A 47 4.03 4.38 12.99
CA PRO A 47 4.52 5.64 13.55
C PRO A 47 5.20 6.54 12.51
N VAL A 48 5.75 6.00 11.41
CA VAL A 48 6.32 6.82 10.32
C VAL A 48 5.23 7.59 9.58
N GLY A 49 4.10 6.94 9.29
CA GLY A 49 2.94 7.59 8.69
C GLY A 49 2.39 8.68 9.60
N GLU A 50 2.25 8.39 10.89
CA GLU A 50 1.80 9.36 11.90
C GLU A 50 2.78 10.54 12.05
N ALA A 51 4.09 10.29 12.02
CA ALA A 51 5.10 11.34 12.02
C ALA A 51 5.05 12.20 10.75
N LEU A 52 4.77 11.60 9.58
CA LEU A 52 4.67 12.33 8.32
C LEU A 52 3.41 13.22 8.27
N GLU A 53 2.30 12.75 8.85
CA GLU A 53 1.07 13.52 9.00
C GLU A 53 1.26 14.67 10.00
N THR A 54 1.76 14.38 11.20
CA THR A 54 1.94 15.38 12.27
C THR A 54 3.05 16.39 12.00
N SER A 55 4.07 16.04 11.22
CA SER A 55 5.12 16.97 10.79
C SER A 55 4.68 17.91 9.66
N GLY A 56 3.50 17.70 9.07
CA GLY A 56 3.03 18.44 7.89
C GLY A 56 3.77 18.06 6.60
N GLY A 57 4.62 17.02 6.61
CA GLY A 57 5.34 16.57 5.43
C GLY A 57 4.40 16.05 4.34
N ALA A 58 3.32 15.36 4.73
CA ALA A 58 2.30 14.93 3.79
C ALA A 58 1.55 16.12 3.16
N GLU A 59 1.28 17.17 3.94
CA GLU A 59 0.65 18.40 3.46
C GLU A 59 1.57 19.16 2.49
N LEU A 60 2.87 19.27 2.78
CA LEU A 60 3.85 19.87 1.86
C LEU A 60 3.94 19.13 0.52
N ILE A 61 3.89 17.79 0.54
CA ILE A 61 3.88 16.98 -0.69
C ILE A 61 2.58 17.19 -1.46
N ALA A 62 1.44 17.22 -0.76
CA ALA A 62 0.14 17.47 -1.36
C ALA A 62 0.06 18.87 -1.97
N GLU A 63 0.47 19.90 -1.24
CA GLU A 63 0.55 21.29 -1.70
C GLU A 63 1.51 21.43 -2.88
N GLY A 64 2.67 20.76 -2.87
CA GLY A 64 3.62 20.77 -3.98
C GLY A 64 3.04 20.16 -5.25
N LEU A 65 2.33 19.03 -5.14
CA LEU A 65 1.62 18.39 -6.24
C LEU A 65 0.42 19.21 -6.72
N LEU A 66 -0.32 19.85 -5.80
CA LEU A 66 -1.43 20.76 -6.11
C LEU A 66 -0.93 22.04 -6.78
N ALA A 67 0.23 22.57 -6.39
CA ALA A 67 0.83 23.76 -7.01
C ALA A 67 1.36 23.46 -8.42
N LEU A 68 1.86 22.25 -8.67
CA LEU A 68 2.24 21.77 -10.00
C LEU A 68 1.02 21.40 -10.87
N GLY A 69 -0.11 21.09 -10.24
CA GLY A 69 -1.29 20.50 -10.86
C GLY A 69 -2.60 21.24 -10.59
N SER A 70 -2.59 22.55 -10.29
CA SER A 70 -3.80 23.31 -9.95
C SER A 70 -4.84 23.31 -11.07
N ASP A 71 -4.39 23.08 -12.31
CA ASP A 71 -5.23 22.90 -13.51
C ASP A 71 -5.33 21.44 -13.97
N TRP A 72 -4.73 20.49 -13.25
CA TRP A 72 -4.66 19.10 -13.67
C TRP A 72 -5.93 18.34 -13.26
N PRO A 73 -6.53 17.56 -14.18
CA PRO A 73 -7.56 16.61 -13.82
C PRO A 73 -7.01 15.60 -12.79
N VAL A 74 -7.85 15.19 -11.83
CA VAL A 74 -7.53 14.18 -10.79
C VAL A 74 -6.87 12.92 -11.38
N VAL A 75 -7.22 12.55 -12.60
CA VAL A 75 -6.63 11.42 -13.34
C VAL A 75 -5.10 11.58 -13.51
N VAL A 76 -4.60 12.78 -13.79
CA VAL A 76 -3.17 13.02 -13.99
C VAL A 76 -2.40 12.89 -12.68
N THR A 77 -3.00 13.31 -11.56
CA THR A 77 -2.45 13.09 -10.21
C THR A 77 -2.36 11.60 -9.91
N LEU A 78 -3.41 10.82 -10.20
CA LEU A 78 -3.41 9.37 -10.03
C LEU A 78 -2.32 8.68 -10.88
N VAL A 79 -2.13 9.12 -12.13
CA VAL A 79 -1.05 8.60 -12.99
C VAL A 79 0.33 8.95 -12.43
N THR A 80 0.51 10.18 -11.92
CA THR A 80 1.78 10.61 -11.32
C THR A 80 2.09 9.81 -10.06
N LEU A 81 1.10 9.64 -9.20
CA LEU A 81 1.19 8.80 -8.00
C LEU A 81 1.54 7.35 -8.36
N PHE A 82 0.91 6.80 -9.40
CA PHE A 82 1.19 5.47 -9.91
C PHE A 82 2.67 5.33 -10.30
N VAL A 83 3.18 6.25 -11.13
CA VAL A 83 4.57 6.20 -11.62
C VAL A 83 5.57 6.32 -10.47
N ILE A 84 5.36 7.25 -9.54
CA ILE A 84 6.25 7.44 -8.38
C ILE A 84 6.25 6.19 -7.49
N SER A 85 5.07 5.67 -7.16
CA SER A 85 4.94 4.46 -6.32
C SER A 85 5.56 3.24 -7.00
N MET A 86 5.38 3.08 -8.31
CA MET A 86 5.99 2.01 -9.09
C MET A 86 7.52 2.10 -9.09
N VAL A 87 8.10 3.29 -9.30
CA VAL A 87 9.55 3.50 -9.26
C VAL A 87 10.11 3.22 -7.86
N LEU A 88 9.45 3.72 -6.81
CA LEU A 88 9.86 3.47 -5.43
C LEU A 88 9.82 1.98 -5.08
N SER A 89 8.82 1.26 -5.58
CA SER A 89 8.67 -0.19 -5.39
C SER A 89 9.82 -0.98 -6.01
N ASN A 90 10.35 -0.54 -7.16
CA ASN A 90 11.53 -1.16 -7.79
C ASN A 90 12.83 -1.03 -6.96
N VAL A 91 12.89 -0.14 -5.96
CA VAL A 91 14.10 0.13 -5.16
C VAL A 91 14.11 -0.64 -3.83
N ILE A 92 12.95 -0.81 -3.19
CA ILE A 92 12.86 -1.33 -1.82
C ILE A 92 12.22 -2.71 -1.78
N ASN A 93 10.93 -2.78 -2.10
CA ASN A 93 10.08 -3.94 -2.41
C ASN A 93 8.62 -3.46 -2.36
N ASN A 94 7.71 -4.25 -2.94
CA ASN A 94 6.29 -3.93 -3.06
C ASN A 94 5.61 -3.55 -1.73
N ALA A 95 5.84 -4.31 -0.66
CA ALA A 95 5.18 -4.09 0.61
C ALA A 95 5.66 -2.78 1.28
N ALA A 96 6.97 -2.54 1.28
CA ALA A 96 7.56 -1.31 1.82
C ALA A 96 7.07 -0.06 1.06
N ALA A 97 7.09 -0.13 -0.27
CA ALA A 97 6.70 1.01 -1.10
C ALA A 97 5.20 1.32 -1.00
N ALA A 98 4.33 0.31 -0.99
CA ALA A 98 2.90 0.52 -0.79
C ALA A 98 2.62 1.21 0.55
N LEU A 99 3.33 0.79 1.60
CA LEU A 99 3.11 1.29 2.94
C LEU A 99 3.62 2.72 3.15
N LEU A 100 4.74 3.08 2.52
CA LEU A 100 5.25 4.45 2.50
C LEU A 100 4.34 5.39 1.68
N MET A 101 3.80 4.91 0.57
CA MET A 101 2.99 5.73 -0.34
C MET A 101 1.53 5.88 0.12
N ALA A 102 1.01 4.95 0.93
CA ALA A 102 -0.36 5.01 1.46
C ALA A 102 -0.72 6.31 2.19
N PRO A 103 0.08 6.82 3.17
CA PRO A 103 -0.24 8.09 3.82
C PRO A 103 -0.19 9.28 2.85
N ILE A 104 0.78 9.28 1.93
CA ILE A 104 0.89 10.33 0.89
C ILE A 104 -0.36 10.34 -0.01
N ALA A 105 -0.81 9.15 -0.43
CA ALA A 105 -2.01 8.97 -1.24
C ALA A 105 -3.28 9.41 -0.51
N ALA A 106 -3.39 9.13 0.79
CA ALA A 106 -4.50 9.58 1.62
C ALA A 106 -4.52 11.12 1.75
N SER A 107 -3.38 11.76 2.00
CA SER A 107 -3.28 13.22 2.09
C SER A 107 -3.54 13.92 0.75
N LEU A 108 -3.15 13.30 -0.37
CA LEU A 108 -3.52 13.81 -1.70
C LEU A 108 -5.03 13.75 -1.90
N ALA A 109 -5.68 12.63 -1.57
CA ALA A 109 -7.13 12.52 -1.70
C ALA A 109 -7.87 13.57 -0.86
N SER A 110 -7.43 13.83 0.38
CA SER A 110 -8.00 14.90 1.21
C SER A 110 -7.76 16.29 0.62
N GLY A 111 -6.58 16.55 0.05
CA GLY A 111 -6.27 17.83 -0.60
C GLY A 111 -7.12 18.12 -1.85
N PHE A 112 -7.55 17.07 -2.56
CA PHE A 112 -8.48 17.17 -3.69
C PHE A 112 -9.96 17.09 -3.29
N ASP A 113 -10.28 16.95 -2.00
CA ASP A 113 -11.64 16.74 -1.46
C ASP A 113 -12.39 15.56 -2.12
N VAL A 114 -11.66 14.45 -2.36
CA VAL A 114 -12.19 13.23 -2.99
C VAL A 114 -12.00 12.01 -2.10
N SER A 115 -12.70 10.92 -2.42
CA SER A 115 -12.55 9.65 -1.69
C SER A 115 -11.09 9.14 -1.75
N PRO A 116 -10.52 8.62 -0.67
CA PRO A 116 -9.16 8.05 -0.65
C PRO A 116 -9.05 6.71 -1.37
N ASP A 117 -10.16 5.97 -1.55
CA ASP A 117 -10.15 4.61 -2.12
C ASP A 117 -9.45 4.50 -3.49
N PRO A 118 -9.68 5.39 -4.48
CA PRO A 118 -9.00 5.32 -5.77
C PRO A 118 -7.48 5.56 -5.65
N PHE A 119 -7.06 6.43 -4.72
CA PHE A 119 -5.64 6.75 -4.50
C PHE A 119 -4.93 5.57 -3.84
N LEU A 120 -5.55 4.97 -2.81
CA LEU A 120 -5.03 3.78 -2.15
C LEU A 120 -5.00 2.58 -3.10
N MET A 121 -6.02 2.41 -3.94
CA MET A 121 -6.02 1.39 -4.98
C MET A 121 -4.91 1.60 -6.01
N VAL A 122 -4.67 2.85 -6.44
CA VAL A 122 -3.55 3.17 -7.33
C VAL A 122 -2.23 2.74 -6.70
N VAL A 123 -1.98 3.09 -5.43
CA VAL A 123 -0.76 2.67 -4.71
C VAL A 123 -0.63 1.15 -4.63
N ALA A 124 -1.72 0.45 -4.31
CA ALA A 124 -1.71 -1.01 -4.21
C ALA A 124 -1.35 -1.67 -5.56
N VAL A 125 -1.91 -1.16 -6.66
CA VAL A 125 -1.64 -1.68 -8.01
C VAL A 125 -0.24 -1.28 -8.48
N SER A 126 0.17 -0.02 -8.35
CA SER A 126 1.49 0.46 -8.80
C SER A 126 2.64 -0.20 -8.07
N ALA A 127 2.51 -0.39 -6.75
CA ALA A 127 3.51 -1.09 -5.96
C ALA A 127 3.66 -2.55 -6.41
N SER A 128 2.58 -3.19 -6.87
CA SER A 128 2.59 -4.56 -7.40
C SER A 128 3.13 -4.65 -8.83
N CYS A 129 3.18 -3.53 -9.56
CA CYS A 129 3.66 -3.46 -10.94
C CYS A 129 5.18 -3.18 -11.07
N ALA A 130 5.99 -3.45 -10.05
CA ALA A 130 7.44 -3.19 -10.05
C ALA A 130 8.24 -4.14 -10.97
N PHE A 131 7.99 -4.08 -12.29
CA PHE A 131 8.65 -4.86 -13.33
C PHE A 131 9.60 -4.02 -14.20
N LEU A 132 9.84 -2.75 -13.84
CA LEU A 132 10.68 -1.84 -14.62
C LEU A 132 12.18 -2.06 -14.39
N THR A 133 12.58 -2.71 -13.29
CA THR A 133 13.97 -3.07 -13.02
C THR A 133 14.12 -4.55 -12.67
N PRO A 134 15.27 -5.18 -12.98
CA PRO A 134 15.50 -6.58 -12.63
C PRO A 134 15.61 -6.89 -11.12
N ILE A 135 15.46 -5.88 -10.27
CA ILE A 135 15.75 -5.93 -8.83
C ILE A 135 14.45 -5.95 -8.00
N GLY A 136 13.31 -5.52 -8.57
CA GLY A 136 12.12 -5.12 -7.79
C GLY A 136 11.19 -6.23 -7.30
N HIS A 137 11.20 -7.42 -7.90
CA HIS A 137 10.20 -8.46 -7.62
C HIS A 137 10.84 -9.81 -7.24
N GLN A 138 10.29 -10.53 -6.25
CA GLN A 138 10.77 -11.86 -5.84
C GLN A 138 10.70 -12.90 -6.99
N SER A 139 9.78 -12.72 -7.95
CA SER A 139 9.69 -13.55 -9.16
C SER A 139 10.64 -13.14 -10.30
N ASN A 140 11.45 -12.08 -10.12
CA ASN A 140 12.48 -11.69 -11.08
C ASN A 140 13.87 -12.24 -10.70
N THR A 141 13.92 -13.17 -9.74
CA THR A 141 15.04 -14.09 -9.47
C THR A 141 14.50 -15.51 -9.47
#